data_AF-A0A7S4BF39-F1
#
_entry.id   AF-A0A7S4BF39-F1
#
_cell.length_a   1.000
_cell.length_b   1.000
_cell.length_c   1.000
_cell.angle_alpha   90.00
_cell.angle_beta   90.00
_cell.angle_gamma   90.00
#
_symmetry.space_group_name_H-M   'P 1'
#
loop_
_entity.id
_entity.type
_entity.pdbx_description
1 polymer ?
#
loop_
_entity_poly.entity_id
_entity_poly.type
_entity_poly.pdbx_seq_one_letter_code
_entity_poly.pdbx_strand_id
1 'polypeptide(L)'
;MSALLNLIGLAARINAPGNFLSAAIPLYVAYRSALVAAPLPTTAATAGALAAFGDALAQTSEMRSQAMLSRLSKSPSIGSAPSENRIPSITLGQTSSGLIHTAPKLGMPDALVSLQFPRVQARSGSKIVSMDCALVEAQRVQPIRKRRSLGFDWRRTLAFTVFGVAYTGCVQHKLFGIYQRHCTGRAIARLLCVAGIPKAVALAAAVQKTLVNQLCAIPLLYYPLFFSMTGAIRGHEPSQIIANARARFAPLMRRNLAFWLPVQLFQFVVVPVEMQVLYVCVAGLAWNAVLSAHALSAQKQR
;
A
#
# COMPACT_ATOMS: atom_id res chain seq x y z
N MET A 1 29.88 14.66 5.47
CA MET A 1 29.42 15.49 4.33
C MET A 1 30.04 15.05 3.00
N SER A 2 31.35 14.79 2.94
CA SER A 2 32.07 14.32 1.75
C SER A 2 31.55 13.00 1.14
N ALA A 3 31.23 11.99 1.97
CA ALA A 3 30.70 10.71 1.48
C ALA A 3 29.31 10.83 0.81
N LEU A 4 28.47 11.74 1.32
CA LEU A 4 27.12 11.97 0.79
C LEU A 4 27.16 12.70 -0.56
N LEU A 5 28.12 13.61 -0.73
CA LEU A 5 28.38 14.30 -2.01
C LEU A 5 28.97 13.34 -3.06
N ASN A 6 29.83 12.41 -2.66
CA ASN A 6 30.33 11.35 -3.56
C ASN A 6 29.21 10.42 -4.05
N LEU A 7 28.23 10.11 -3.20
CA LEU A 7 27.04 9.34 -3.55
C LEU A 7 26.18 10.05 -4.61
N ILE A 8 25.99 11.36 -4.48
CA ILE A 8 25.26 12.18 -5.47
C ILE A 8 26.03 12.29 -6.79
N GLY A 9 27.36 12.49 -6.72
CA GLY A 9 28.22 12.57 -7.90
C GLY A 9 28.34 11.26 -8.67
N LEU A 10 28.28 10.12 -7.99
CA LEU A 10 28.26 8.79 -8.62
C LEU A 10 26.90 8.49 -9.26
N ALA A 11 25.80 8.91 -8.63
CA ALA A 11 24.46 8.78 -9.19
C ALA A 11 24.28 9.61 -10.48
N ALA A 12 24.95 10.76 -10.60
CA ALA A 12 24.92 11.60 -11.80
C ALA A 12 25.65 10.99 -13.01
N ARG A 13 26.56 10.02 -12.81
CA ARG A 13 27.30 9.34 -13.90
C ARG A 13 26.53 8.19 -14.57
N ILE A 14 25.28 7.93 -14.15
CA ILE A 14 24.47 6.77 -14.59
C ILE A 14 23.85 6.96 -15.99
N ASN A 15 24.08 8.09 -16.69
CA ASN A 15 23.42 8.36 -17.97
C ASN A 15 24.04 7.65 -19.21
N ALA A 16 24.84 6.60 -19.03
CA ALA A 16 25.41 5.82 -20.14
C ALA A 16 24.77 4.42 -20.22
N PRO A 17 24.03 4.08 -21.29
CA PRO A 17 23.40 2.77 -21.45
C PRO A 17 24.49 1.73 -21.73
N GLY A 18 24.77 0.86 -20.75
CA GLY A 18 25.69 -0.26 -20.91
C GLY A 18 26.31 -0.80 -19.63
N ASN A 19 26.28 -0.05 -18.53
CA ASN A 19 27.20 -0.31 -17.41
C ASN A 19 26.56 -0.28 -16.01
N PHE A 20 25.32 -0.75 -15.88
CA PHE A 20 24.60 -0.78 -14.59
C PHE A 20 25.40 -1.48 -13.48
N LEU A 21 26.00 -2.64 -13.75
CA LEU A 21 26.83 -3.36 -12.79
C LEU A 21 28.11 -2.61 -12.42
N SER A 22 28.73 -1.93 -13.39
CA SER A 22 29.95 -1.14 -13.16
C SER A 22 29.73 0.09 -12.27
N ALA A 23 28.51 0.63 -12.23
CA ALA A 23 28.13 1.74 -11.37
C ALA A 23 27.56 1.26 -10.02
N ALA A 24 26.87 0.12 -10.00
CA ALA A 24 26.23 -0.43 -8.81
C ALA A 24 27.26 -0.89 -7.76
N ILE A 25 28.37 -1.52 -8.18
CA ILE A 25 29.39 -2.02 -7.24
C ILE A 25 30.06 -0.86 -6.48
N PRO A 26 30.59 0.19 -7.14
CA PRO A 26 31.16 1.35 -6.43
C PRO A 26 30.14 2.05 -5.54
N LEU A 27 28.88 2.14 -5.97
CA LEU A 27 27.80 2.75 -5.19
C LEU A 27 27.53 1.95 -3.91
N TYR A 28 27.45 0.63 -4.02
CA TYR A 28 27.30 -0.27 -2.88
C TYR A 28 28.48 -0.15 -1.91
N VAL A 29 29.71 -0.14 -2.43
CA VAL A 29 30.91 0.00 -1.59
C VAL A 29 30.91 1.34 -0.87
N ALA A 30 30.65 2.45 -1.58
CA ALA A 30 30.58 3.78 -0.99
C ALA A 30 29.48 3.87 0.09
N TYR A 31 28.31 3.29 -0.18
CA TYR A 31 27.22 3.21 0.78
C TYR A 31 27.62 2.43 2.02
N ARG A 32 28.23 1.25 1.85
CA ARG A 32 28.71 0.42 2.95
C ARG A 32 29.77 1.15 3.79
N SER A 33 30.70 1.86 3.16
CA SER A 33 31.69 2.68 3.86
C SER A 33 31.05 3.80 4.67
N ALA A 34 30.06 4.51 4.11
CA ALA A 34 29.31 5.54 4.83
C ALA A 34 28.53 4.96 6.03
N LEU A 35 27.94 3.78 5.83
CA LEU A 35 27.17 3.07 6.85
C LEU A 35 28.04 2.60 8.02
N VAL A 36 29.27 2.17 7.75
CA VAL A 36 30.24 1.81 8.81
C VAL A 36 30.75 3.06 9.53
N ALA A 37 31.05 4.13 8.80
CA ALA A 37 31.59 5.37 9.37
C ALA A 37 30.56 6.15 10.20
N ALA A 38 29.31 6.19 9.75
CA ALA A 38 28.23 6.92 10.40
C ALA A 38 26.88 6.19 10.21
N PRO A 39 26.61 5.13 11.00
CA PRO A 39 25.44 4.27 10.80
C PRO A 39 24.12 5.03 10.85
N LEU A 40 23.87 5.76 11.94
CA LEU A 40 22.60 6.46 12.16
C LEU A 40 22.36 7.59 11.14
N PRO A 41 23.30 8.51 10.87
CA PRO A 41 23.09 9.52 9.84
C PRO A 41 22.87 8.92 8.45
N THR A 42 23.59 7.85 8.11
CA THR A 42 23.45 7.20 6.81
C THR A 42 22.08 6.55 6.65
N THR A 43 21.61 5.79 7.64
CA THR A 43 20.27 5.18 7.60
C THR A 43 19.16 6.21 7.61
N ALA A 44 19.30 7.28 8.40
CA ALA A 44 18.39 8.42 8.43
C ALA A 44 18.25 9.10 7.07
N ALA A 45 19.38 9.48 6.45
CA ALA A 45 19.38 10.12 5.14
C ALA A 45 18.79 9.20 4.06
N THR A 46 19.15 7.92 4.08
CA THR A 46 18.65 6.92 3.12
C THR A 46 17.14 6.76 3.24
N ALA A 47 16.64 6.59 4.46
CA ALA A 47 15.22 6.38 4.71
C ALA A 47 14.38 7.60 4.34
N GLY A 48 14.87 8.81 4.64
CA GLY A 48 14.24 10.06 4.21
C GLY A 48 14.16 10.17 2.69
N ALA A 49 15.28 9.96 1.99
CA ALA A 49 15.35 10.06 0.54
C ALA A 49 14.43 9.04 -0.16
N LEU A 50 14.45 7.77 0.27
CA LEU A 50 13.60 6.73 -0.31
C LEU A 50 12.12 6.92 0.03
N ALA A 51 11.79 7.45 1.21
CA ALA A 51 10.41 7.79 1.56
C ALA A 51 9.88 8.94 0.70
N ALA A 52 10.66 10.01 0.51
CA ALA A 52 10.32 11.12 -0.36
C ALA A 52 10.10 10.65 -1.82
N PHE A 53 11.04 9.85 -2.32
CA PHE A 53 10.97 9.29 -3.67
C PHE A 53 9.76 8.36 -3.86
N GLY A 54 9.53 7.45 -2.91
CA GLY A 54 8.40 6.53 -2.94
C GLY A 54 7.05 7.25 -2.95
N ASP A 55 6.92 8.31 -2.16
CA ASP A 55 5.70 9.12 -2.16
C ASP A 55 5.53 9.91 -3.47
N ALA A 56 6.61 10.50 -4.01
CA ALA A 56 6.57 11.19 -5.29
C ALA A 56 6.13 10.28 -6.45
N LEU A 57 6.61 9.03 -6.47
CA LEU A 57 6.17 8.01 -7.42
C LEU A 57 4.68 7.67 -7.24
N ALA A 58 4.25 7.48 -5.99
CA ALA A 58 2.85 7.18 -5.68
C ALA A 58 1.92 8.31 -6.16
N GLN A 59 2.25 9.56 -5.85
CA GLN A 59 1.47 10.72 -6.30
C GLN A 59 1.44 10.84 -7.83
N THR A 60 2.57 10.58 -8.50
CA THR A 60 2.63 10.59 -9.97
C THR A 60 1.72 9.52 -10.58
N SER A 61 1.69 8.33 -10.01
CA SER A 61 0.78 7.26 -10.47
C SER A 61 -0.69 7.64 -10.28
N GLU A 62 -1.03 8.26 -9.14
CA GLU A 62 -2.39 8.70 -8.82
C GLU A 62 -2.87 9.81 -9.77
N MET A 63 -2.01 10.80 -10.06
CA MET A 63 -2.31 11.87 -11.02
C MET A 63 -2.55 11.31 -12.43
N ARG A 64 -1.75 10.34 -12.88
CA ARG A 64 -1.92 9.69 -14.19
C ARG A 64 -3.25 8.93 -14.27
N SER A 65 -3.59 8.16 -13.24
CA SER A 65 -4.87 7.44 -13.17
C SER A 65 -6.07 8.39 -13.18
N GLN A 66 -6.02 9.48 -12.43
CA GLN A 66 -7.11 10.48 -12.40
C GLN A 66 -7.24 11.23 -13.74
N ALA A 67 -6.13 11.61 -14.36
CA ALA A 67 -6.14 12.24 -15.68
C ALA A 67 -6.77 11.32 -16.74
N MET A 68 -6.43 10.03 -16.72
CA MET A 68 -7.03 9.01 -17.61
C MET A 68 -8.55 8.89 -17.38
N LEU A 69 -9.00 8.75 -16.14
CA LEU A 69 -10.43 8.66 -15.80
C LEU A 69 -11.21 9.91 -16.23
N SER A 70 -10.62 11.10 -16.08
CA SER A 70 -11.25 12.36 -16.51
C SER A 70 -11.42 12.45 -18.02
N ARG A 71 -10.52 11.84 -18.80
CA ARG A 71 -10.64 11.75 -20.27
C ARG A 71 -11.73 10.77 -20.68
N LEU A 72 -11.80 9.61 -20.03
CA LEU A 72 -12.84 8.61 -20.29
C LEU A 72 -14.24 9.15 -19.98
N SER A 73 -14.40 9.87 -18.86
CA SER A 73 -15.67 10.51 -18.49
C SER A 73 -16.11 11.63 -19.44
N LYS A 74 -15.19 12.24 -20.19
CA LYS A 74 -15.47 13.31 -21.17
C LYS A 74 -15.64 12.78 -22.59
N SER A 75 -15.41 11.49 -22.82
CA SER A 75 -15.70 10.89 -24.12
C SER A 75 -17.22 10.95 -24.35
N PRO A 76 -17.69 11.40 -25.53
CA PRO A 76 -19.12 11.39 -25.83
C PRO A 76 -19.65 9.98 -25.63
N SER A 77 -20.76 9.85 -24.91
CA SER A 77 -21.54 8.62 -24.91
C SER A 77 -21.80 8.25 -26.37
N ILE A 78 -21.33 7.07 -26.81
CA ILE A 78 -21.80 6.47 -28.06
C ILE A 78 -23.33 6.49 -27.97
N GLY A 79 -23.92 7.18 -28.95
CA GLY A 79 -25.23 7.78 -28.85
C GLY A 79 -26.35 6.80 -28.49
N SER A 80 -27.37 7.37 -27.85
CA SER A 80 -28.77 6.99 -28.05
C SER A 80 -29.00 6.51 -29.49
N ALA A 81 -29.44 5.26 -29.65
CA ALA A 81 -29.95 4.76 -30.90
C ALA A 81 -31.01 5.73 -31.45
N PRO A 82 -30.92 6.18 -32.72
CA PRO A 82 -31.98 6.99 -33.30
C PRO A 82 -33.21 6.12 -33.53
N SER A 83 -34.34 6.57 -32.99
CA SER A 83 -35.68 6.07 -33.28
C SER A 83 -36.10 6.45 -34.71
N GLU A 84 -36.57 5.44 -35.44
CA GLU A 84 -37.78 5.46 -36.28
C GLU A 84 -37.75 6.04 -37.74
N ASN A 85 -38.07 5.12 -38.68
CA ASN A 85 -38.82 5.24 -39.94
C ASN A 85 -38.32 5.98 -41.20
N ARG A 86 -38.02 5.20 -42.27
CA ARG A 86 -38.61 5.33 -43.64
C ARG A 86 -38.32 4.12 -44.61
N ILE A 87 -39.28 3.17 -44.69
CA ILE A 87 -39.99 2.46 -45.83
C ILE A 87 -39.36 2.53 -47.26
N PRO A 88 -39.34 1.50 -48.17
CA PRO A 88 -40.46 0.61 -48.60
C PRO A 88 -40.23 -0.90 -48.87
N SER A 89 -41.39 -1.56 -49.01
CA SER A 89 -41.79 -2.93 -49.41
C SER A 89 -40.98 -3.69 -50.46
N ILE A 90 -40.68 -4.97 -50.17
CA ILE A 90 -40.57 -6.05 -51.16
C ILE A 90 -41.24 -7.32 -50.59
N THR A 91 -42.20 -7.85 -51.34
CA THR A 91 -43.01 -9.04 -51.07
C THR A 91 -42.32 -10.30 -51.57
N LEU A 92 -42.33 -11.40 -50.79
CA LEU A 92 -42.71 -12.78 -51.19
C LEU A 92 -42.12 -13.84 -50.25
N GLY A 93 -42.96 -14.81 -49.85
CA GLY A 93 -42.49 -16.10 -49.34
C GLY A 93 -43.34 -16.68 -48.21
N GLN A 94 -44.37 -17.44 -48.59
CA GLN A 94 -45.19 -18.30 -47.73
C GLN A 94 -44.33 -19.22 -46.84
N THR A 95 -44.80 -19.55 -45.63
CA THR A 95 -45.32 -20.89 -45.30
C THR A 95 -45.71 -21.00 -43.81
N SER A 96 -46.78 -21.76 -43.64
CA SER A 96 -47.51 -22.18 -42.43
C SER A 96 -46.69 -22.96 -41.40
N SER A 97 -47.02 -22.81 -40.11
CA SER A 97 -47.62 -23.87 -39.28
C SER A 97 -47.37 -23.69 -37.77
N GLY A 98 -48.46 -23.73 -36.99
CA GLY A 98 -48.53 -24.62 -35.82
C GLY A 98 -48.36 -24.04 -34.41
N LEU A 99 -49.44 -24.21 -33.64
CA LEU A 99 -49.52 -24.53 -32.20
C LEU A 99 -49.45 -23.43 -31.11
N ILE A 100 -50.65 -22.94 -30.76
CA ILE A 100 -51.39 -23.19 -29.50
C ILE A 100 -50.55 -23.34 -28.19
N HIS A 101 -50.67 -22.38 -27.25
CA HIS A 101 -51.44 -22.57 -26.00
C HIS A 101 -51.61 -21.28 -25.18
N THR A 102 -52.82 -21.16 -24.63
CA THR A 102 -53.42 -20.07 -23.86
C THR A 102 -53.23 -20.23 -22.33
N ALA A 103 -52.91 -19.11 -21.65
CA ALA A 103 -53.45 -18.56 -20.37
C ALA A 103 -53.47 -19.44 -19.06
N PRO A 104 -53.73 -18.92 -17.83
CA PRO A 104 -54.13 -17.56 -17.45
C PRO A 104 -53.46 -16.95 -16.18
N LYS A 105 -53.78 -15.67 -15.96
CA LYS A 105 -53.59 -14.86 -14.74
C LYS A 105 -54.45 -15.37 -13.57
N LEU A 106 -54.00 -15.21 -12.33
CA LEU A 106 -54.87 -15.20 -11.14
C LEU A 106 -54.42 -14.11 -10.15
N GLY A 107 -55.39 -13.34 -9.66
CA GLY A 107 -55.23 -12.11 -8.88
C GLY A 107 -55.14 -12.29 -7.36
N MET A 108 -54.79 -11.17 -6.73
CA MET A 108 -54.53 -10.87 -5.30
C MET A 108 -55.72 -11.15 -4.36
N PRO A 109 -55.53 -11.17 -3.01
CA PRO A 109 -55.58 -9.93 -2.22
C PRO A 109 -54.60 -9.82 -1.03
N ASP A 110 -54.43 -8.56 -0.60
CA ASP A 110 -53.66 -8.08 0.54
C ASP A 110 -54.16 -8.63 1.90
N ALA A 111 -53.22 -8.95 2.81
CA ALA A 111 -53.13 -8.36 4.16
C ALA A 111 -52.19 -9.17 5.09
N LEU A 112 -51.52 -8.42 5.98
CA LEU A 112 -50.85 -8.83 7.22
C LEU A 112 -49.46 -9.49 7.10
N VAL A 113 -48.41 -8.69 7.29
CA VAL A 113 -47.70 -8.56 8.59
C VAL A 113 -46.58 -7.55 8.42
N SER A 114 -46.81 -6.36 8.95
CA SER A 114 -45.83 -5.31 9.17
C SER A 114 -44.98 -5.65 10.40
N LEU A 115 -43.77 -6.15 10.17
CA LEU A 115 -42.67 -6.09 11.15
C LEU A 115 -41.38 -5.74 10.40
N GLN A 116 -41.29 -4.48 9.97
CA GLN A 116 -40.04 -3.87 9.49
C GLN A 116 -39.12 -3.62 10.69
N PHE A 117 -38.28 -4.60 11.01
CA PHE A 117 -36.98 -4.30 11.60
C PHE A 117 -36.15 -3.52 10.57
N PRO A 118 -35.36 -2.51 10.95
CA PRO A 118 -34.43 -1.90 10.02
C PRO A 118 -33.48 -2.99 9.53
N ARG A 119 -33.63 -3.41 8.27
CA ARG A 119 -32.62 -4.16 7.54
C ARG A 119 -31.40 -3.23 7.46
N VAL A 120 -30.52 -3.34 8.46
CA VAL A 120 -29.11 -2.98 8.30
C VAL A 120 -28.59 -3.93 7.24
N GLN A 121 -28.74 -3.53 5.99
CA GLN A 121 -28.09 -4.17 4.87
C GLN A 121 -26.60 -3.96 5.10
N ALA A 122 -25.97 -4.92 5.76
CA ALA A 122 -24.53 -5.07 5.78
C ALA A 122 -24.11 -5.28 4.32
N ARG A 123 -23.83 -4.17 3.62
CA ARG A 123 -23.20 -4.18 2.31
C ARG A 123 -21.79 -4.72 2.51
N SER A 124 -21.71 -6.04 2.45
CA SER A 124 -20.50 -6.80 2.18
C SER A 124 -19.96 -6.34 0.84
N GLY A 125 -19.05 -5.39 0.90
CA GLY A 125 -18.28 -4.91 -0.23
C GLY A 125 -16.89 -4.65 0.31
N SER A 126 -16.00 -5.63 0.14
CA SER A 126 -14.59 -5.57 0.53
C SER A 126 -13.92 -4.37 -0.13
N LYS A 127 -13.97 -3.19 0.52
CA LYS A 127 -13.22 -2.00 0.12
C LYS A 127 -11.79 -2.16 0.61
N ILE A 128 -10.94 -2.76 -0.22
CA ILE A 128 -9.51 -2.89 0.03
C ILE A 128 -8.86 -1.56 -0.37
N VAL A 129 -8.83 -0.62 0.58
CA VAL A 129 -8.29 0.71 0.33
C VAL A 129 -6.85 0.80 0.82
N SER A 130 -5.91 1.11 -0.09
CA SER A 130 -4.48 1.35 0.18
C SER A 130 -4.24 2.31 1.36
N MET A 131 -3.09 2.22 2.06
CA MET A 131 -2.77 3.15 3.17
C MET A 131 -2.68 4.61 2.69
N ASP A 132 -2.29 4.83 1.44
CA ASP A 132 -2.37 6.15 0.82
C ASP A 132 -3.78 6.45 0.32
N CYS A 133 -4.40 5.49 -0.37
CA CYS A 133 -5.73 5.68 -0.95
C CYS A 133 -6.85 5.87 0.11
N ALA A 134 -6.71 5.36 1.34
CA ALA A 134 -7.70 5.60 2.40
C ALA A 134 -7.37 6.79 3.29
N LEU A 135 -6.15 7.38 3.21
CA LEU A 135 -5.90 8.72 3.77
C LEU A 135 -6.60 9.75 2.88
N VAL A 136 -6.62 9.46 1.58
CA VAL A 136 -7.41 10.13 0.56
C VAL A 136 -8.92 9.87 0.73
N GLU A 137 -9.33 8.61 0.97
CA GLU A 137 -10.75 8.24 1.05
C GLU A 137 -11.43 8.70 2.36
N ALA A 138 -10.68 8.94 3.43
CA ALA A 138 -11.18 9.59 4.64
C ALA A 138 -11.65 11.04 4.41
N GLN A 139 -11.29 11.68 3.29
CA GLN A 139 -11.90 12.94 2.86
C GLN A 139 -13.29 12.76 2.21
N ARG A 140 -13.75 11.52 1.93
CA ARG A 140 -15.09 11.28 1.34
C ARG A 140 -16.26 11.43 2.32
N VAL A 141 -16.00 11.65 3.62
CA VAL A 141 -17.04 12.04 4.61
C VAL A 141 -17.14 13.57 4.73
N GLN A 142 -16.56 14.32 3.80
CA GLN A 142 -16.89 15.73 3.59
C GLN A 142 -17.86 15.80 2.39
N PRO A 143 -18.97 16.56 2.49
CA PRO A 143 -19.90 16.74 1.38
C PRO A 143 -19.13 17.19 0.14
N ILE A 144 -19.57 16.71 -1.02
CA ILE A 144 -18.94 16.87 -2.35
C ILE A 144 -18.71 18.36 -2.66
N ARG A 145 -17.59 18.95 -2.19
CA ARG A 145 -17.12 20.26 -2.64
C ARG A 145 -15.66 20.55 -2.26
N LYS A 146 -14.73 19.96 -3.01
CA LYS A 146 -13.63 20.72 -3.62
C LYS A 146 -12.96 19.85 -4.68
N ARG A 147 -12.90 20.38 -5.89
CA ARG A 147 -12.07 19.92 -7.00
C ARG A 147 -10.69 19.61 -6.44
N ARG A 148 -10.35 18.32 -6.31
CA ARG A 148 -9.02 17.92 -5.83
C ARG A 148 -8.02 18.48 -6.83
N SER A 149 -7.15 19.39 -6.39
CA SER A 149 -6.14 19.96 -7.27
C SER A 149 -5.30 18.83 -7.84
N LEU A 150 -5.14 18.78 -9.15
CA LEU A 150 -4.20 17.90 -9.87
C LEU A 150 -2.72 18.20 -9.54
N GLY A 151 -2.45 18.80 -8.38
CA GLY A 151 -1.15 19.28 -7.96
C GLY A 151 -0.48 18.32 -6.97
N PHE A 152 0.84 18.40 -6.93
CA PHE A 152 1.70 17.64 -6.03
C PHE A 152 1.49 18.07 -4.56
N ASP A 153 1.22 17.12 -3.68
CA ASP A 153 1.02 17.33 -2.24
C ASP A 153 2.36 17.26 -1.50
N TRP A 154 3.02 18.41 -1.36
CA TRP A 154 4.32 18.52 -0.67
C TRP A 154 4.21 18.24 0.83
N ARG A 155 3.06 18.51 1.47
CA ARG A 155 2.87 18.26 2.91
C ARG A 155 2.86 16.77 3.19
N ARG A 156 2.24 16.00 2.29
CA ARG A 156 2.30 14.54 2.31
C ARG A 156 3.73 14.04 2.13
N THR A 157 4.46 14.53 1.13
CA THR A 157 5.86 14.12 0.91
C THR A 157 6.74 14.45 2.11
N LEU A 158 6.58 15.64 2.71
CA LEU A 158 7.27 16.02 3.93
C LEU A 158 6.93 15.07 5.09
N ALA A 159 5.65 14.72 5.27
CA ALA A 159 5.21 13.80 6.31
C ALA A 159 5.88 12.42 6.18
N PHE A 160 5.91 11.84 4.99
CA PHE A 160 6.58 10.56 4.73
C PHE A 160 8.10 10.67 4.91
N THR A 161 8.70 11.77 4.49
CA THR A 161 10.14 12.01 4.64
C THR A 161 10.54 12.09 6.11
N VAL A 162 9.84 12.91 6.90
CA VAL A 162 10.10 13.07 8.33
C VAL A 162 9.88 11.76 9.08
N PHE A 163 8.81 11.03 8.75
CA PHE A 163 8.58 9.71 9.32
C PHE A 163 9.68 8.71 8.92
N GLY A 164 10.11 8.71 7.66
CA GLY A 164 11.20 7.87 7.16
C GLY A 164 12.51 8.13 7.90
N VAL A 165 12.89 9.40 8.09
CA VAL A 165 14.07 9.80 8.86
C VAL A 165 13.95 9.34 10.31
N ALA A 166 12.88 9.76 11.00
CA ALA A 166 12.75 9.57 12.44
C ALA A 166 12.52 8.11 12.82
N TYR A 167 11.53 7.45 12.19
CA TYR A 167 11.19 6.08 12.51
C TYR A 167 12.12 5.11 11.80
N THR A 168 12.08 5.02 10.47
CA THR A 168 12.79 3.98 9.72
C THR A 168 14.30 4.13 9.83
N GLY A 169 14.79 5.37 9.76
CA GLY A 169 16.21 5.70 9.82
C GLY A 169 16.83 5.59 11.20
N CYS A 170 16.17 6.12 12.23
CA CYS A 170 16.72 6.20 13.58
C CYS A 170 16.16 5.13 14.53
N VAL A 171 14.84 5.10 14.74
CA VAL A 171 14.20 4.19 15.70
C VAL A 171 14.35 2.73 15.27
N GLN A 172 14.02 2.42 14.02
CA GLN A 172 14.04 1.05 13.51
C GLN A 172 15.46 0.50 13.40
N HIS A 173 16.45 1.34 13.08
CA HIS A 173 17.87 0.97 13.15
C HIS A 173 18.24 0.45 14.55
N LYS A 174 17.84 1.19 15.60
CA LYS A 174 18.08 0.77 16.98
C LYS A 174 17.28 -0.48 17.35
N LEU A 175 16.03 -0.59 16.90
CA LEU A 175 15.18 -1.77 17.14
C LEU A 175 15.78 -3.04 16.56
N PHE A 176 16.32 -3.01 15.34
CA PHE A 176 16.97 -4.17 14.74
C PHE A 176 18.22 -4.59 15.53
N GLY A 177 18.99 -3.63 16.05
CA GLY A 177 20.09 -3.91 16.97
C GLY A 177 19.63 -4.52 18.31
N ILE A 178 18.44 -4.16 18.80
CA ILE A 178 17.82 -4.79 19.99
C ILE A 178 17.37 -6.21 19.67
N TYR A 179 16.70 -6.43 18.54
CA TYR A 179 16.27 -7.75 18.08
C TYR A 179 17.45 -8.71 17.92
N GLN A 180 18.56 -8.23 17.37
CA GLN A 180 19.77 -9.05 17.22
C GLN A 180 20.32 -9.52 18.57
N ARG A 181 20.20 -8.71 19.62
CA ARG A 181 20.70 -9.02 20.97
C ARG A 181 19.76 -9.90 21.78
N HIS A 182 18.45 -9.67 21.69
CA HIS A 182 17.47 -10.28 22.59
C HIS A 182 16.65 -11.40 21.96
N CYS A 183 16.43 -11.39 20.64
CA CYS A 183 15.66 -12.41 19.94
C CYS A 183 16.61 -13.51 19.43
N THR A 184 17.11 -14.32 20.36
CA THR A 184 18.14 -15.35 20.08
C THR A 184 17.57 -16.66 19.54
N GLY A 185 16.25 -16.84 19.51
CA GLY A 185 15.60 -18.07 19.04
C GLY A 185 15.78 -19.28 19.94
N ARG A 186 16.59 -19.19 21.00
CA ARG A 186 16.97 -20.32 21.86
C ARG A 186 15.78 -20.99 22.53
N ALA A 187 14.81 -20.20 23.03
CA ALA A 187 13.61 -20.74 23.64
C ALA A 187 12.76 -21.52 22.64
N ILE A 188 12.55 -20.97 21.43
CA ILE A 188 11.81 -21.62 20.35
C ILE A 188 12.55 -22.88 19.88
N ALA A 189 13.87 -22.82 19.72
CA ALA A 189 14.68 -23.97 19.30
C ALA A 189 14.68 -25.10 20.33
N ARG A 190 14.64 -24.78 21.63
CA ARG A 190 14.46 -25.77 22.70
C ARG A 190 13.08 -26.41 22.65
N LEU A 191 12.03 -25.60 22.51
CA LEU A 191 10.64 -26.08 22.40
C LEU A 191 10.47 -27.05 21.22
N LEU A 192 11.15 -26.77 20.10
CA LEU A 192 11.10 -27.60 18.89
C LEU A 192 12.14 -28.74 18.89
N CYS A 193 12.89 -28.96 19.99
CA CYS A 193 13.94 -29.98 20.10
C CYS A 193 15.06 -29.89 19.03
N VAL A 194 15.32 -28.69 18.50
CA VAL A 194 16.34 -28.43 17.45
C VAL A 194 17.49 -27.56 17.94
N ALA A 195 17.65 -27.41 19.27
CA ALA A 195 18.65 -26.54 19.86
C ALA A 195 20.11 -26.89 19.49
N GLY A 196 20.38 -28.15 19.12
CA GLY A 196 21.69 -28.61 18.66
C GLY A 196 22.00 -28.31 17.19
N ILE A 197 21.05 -27.78 16.40
CA ILE A 197 21.21 -27.54 14.96
C ILE A 197 21.39 -26.03 14.74
N PRO A 198 22.62 -25.53 14.44
CA PRO A 198 22.89 -24.10 14.36
C PRO A 198 21.99 -23.34 13.38
N LYS A 199 21.73 -23.93 12.21
CA LYS A 199 20.83 -23.34 11.20
C LYS A 199 19.37 -23.26 11.70
N ALA A 200 18.91 -24.25 12.46
CA ALA A 200 17.56 -24.24 13.03
C ALA A 200 17.42 -23.18 14.12
N VAL A 201 18.47 -23.00 14.96
CA VAL A 201 18.51 -21.93 15.96
C VAL A 201 18.50 -20.54 15.28
N ALA A 202 19.26 -20.37 14.19
CA ALA A 202 19.25 -19.13 13.42
C ALA A 202 17.88 -18.83 12.79
N LEU A 203 17.22 -19.85 12.24
CA LEU A 203 15.85 -19.72 11.72
C LEU A 203 14.85 -19.38 12.82
N ALA A 204 14.93 -20.06 13.98
CA ALA A 204 14.10 -19.76 15.14
C ALA A 204 14.30 -18.32 15.65
N ALA A 205 15.54 -17.82 15.60
CA ALA A 205 15.85 -16.43 15.93
C ALA A 205 15.19 -15.47 14.92
N ALA A 206 15.29 -15.75 13.62
CA ALA A 206 14.65 -14.93 12.59
C ALA A 206 13.12 -14.92 12.70
N VAL A 207 12.50 -16.07 13.01
CA VAL A 207 11.06 -16.17 13.32
C VAL A 207 10.72 -15.31 14.53
N GLN A 208 11.48 -15.42 15.63
CA GLN A 208 11.25 -14.60 16.83
C GLN A 208 11.33 -13.10 16.52
N LYS A 209 12.36 -12.66 15.80
CA LYS A 209 12.54 -11.25 15.39
C LYS A 209 11.36 -10.77 14.54
N THR A 210 10.94 -11.59 13.58
CA THR A 210 9.81 -11.30 12.69
C THR A 210 8.51 -11.12 13.49
N LEU A 211 8.21 -12.05 14.40
CA LEU A 211 6.99 -12.00 15.21
C LEU A 211 7.00 -10.83 16.18
N VAL A 212 8.12 -10.57 16.87
CA VAL A 212 8.25 -9.40 17.77
C VAL A 212 8.10 -8.10 16.99
N ASN A 213 8.70 -7.99 15.80
CA ASN A 213 8.53 -6.81 14.96
C ASN A 213 7.06 -6.64 14.56
N GLN A 214 6.45 -7.66 13.96
CA GLN A 214 5.13 -7.57 13.37
C GLN A 214 3.98 -7.51 14.37
N LEU A 215 4.12 -8.16 15.53
CA LEU A 215 3.04 -8.27 16.53
C LEU A 215 3.23 -7.34 17.73
N CYS A 216 4.41 -6.75 17.91
CA CYS A 216 4.65 -5.79 18.99
C CYS A 216 5.04 -4.42 18.43
N ALA A 217 6.17 -4.32 17.72
CA ALA A 217 6.68 -3.01 17.31
C ALA A 217 5.77 -2.31 16.27
N ILE A 218 5.25 -3.05 15.29
CA ILE A 218 4.33 -2.46 14.31
C ILE A 218 3.03 -1.93 14.95
N PRO A 219 2.25 -2.73 15.69
CA PRO A 219 1.01 -2.27 16.31
C PRO A 219 1.20 -1.20 17.39
N LEU A 220 2.23 -1.35 18.23
CA LEU A 220 2.37 -0.54 19.46
C LEU A 220 3.26 0.69 19.28
N LEU A 221 4.13 0.71 18.26
CA LEU A 221 5.07 1.80 18.04
C LEU A 221 4.95 2.39 16.63
N TYR A 222 5.07 1.58 15.57
CA TYR A 222 5.02 2.06 14.18
C TYR A 222 3.72 2.80 13.87
N TYR A 223 2.56 2.14 14.04
CA TYR A 223 1.29 2.73 13.62
C TYR A 223 0.91 3.96 14.43
N PRO A 224 1.02 3.98 15.78
CA PRO A 224 0.77 5.19 16.55
C PRO A 224 1.64 6.37 16.10
N LEU A 225 2.94 6.15 15.88
CA LEU A 225 3.85 7.18 15.38
C LEU A 225 3.51 7.61 13.96
N PHE A 226 3.20 6.66 13.08
CA PHE A 226 2.85 6.96 11.70
C PHE A 226 1.61 7.85 11.61
N PHE A 227 0.51 7.44 12.26
CA PHE A 227 -0.74 8.22 12.21
C PHE A 227 -0.60 9.58 12.89
N SER A 228 0.10 9.65 14.04
CA SER A 228 0.31 10.93 14.74
C SER A 228 1.20 11.89 13.97
N MET A 229 2.39 11.47 13.54
CA MET A 229 3.34 12.33 12.82
C MET A 229 2.78 12.79 11.47
N THR A 230 2.24 11.86 10.68
CA THR A 230 1.70 12.22 9.36
C THR A 230 0.41 13.02 9.47
N GLY A 231 -0.40 12.76 10.51
CA GLY A 231 -1.56 13.55 10.85
C GLY A 231 -1.22 14.99 11.20
N ALA A 232 -0.28 15.16 12.12
CA ALA A 232 0.14 16.47 12.62
C ALA A 232 0.75 17.35 11.52
N ILE A 233 1.66 16.81 10.70
CA ILE A 233 2.31 17.55 9.60
C ILE A 233 1.28 18.03 8.56
N ARG A 234 0.19 17.27 8.39
CA ARG A 234 -0.90 17.60 7.47
C ARG A 234 -1.96 18.50 8.10
N GLY A 235 -1.82 18.85 9.38
CA GLY A 235 -2.73 19.74 10.10
C GLY A 235 -4.05 19.08 10.51
N HIS A 236 -4.06 17.77 10.71
CA HIS A 236 -5.24 17.06 11.20
C HIS A 236 -5.38 17.21 12.72
N GLU A 237 -6.62 17.38 13.18
CA GLU A 237 -6.94 17.40 14.61
C GLU A 237 -6.67 16.02 15.25
N PRO A 238 -6.25 15.95 16.53
CA PRO A 238 -5.96 14.69 17.22
C PRO A 238 -7.13 13.69 17.18
N SER A 239 -8.37 14.18 17.30
CA SER A 239 -9.57 13.35 17.20
C SER A 239 -9.73 12.69 15.82
N GLN A 240 -9.41 13.42 14.75
CA GLN A 240 -9.42 12.90 13.38
C GLN A 240 -8.32 11.85 13.18
N ILE A 241 -7.14 12.08 13.74
CA ILE A 241 -6.02 11.12 13.69
C ILE A 241 -6.43 9.80 14.34
N ILE A 242 -7.01 9.85 15.53
CA ILE A 242 -7.45 8.66 16.27
C ILE A 242 -8.57 7.93 15.52
N ALA A 243 -9.57 8.66 15.03
CA ALA A 243 -10.67 8.08 14.26
C ALA A 243 -10.14 7.37 12.99
N ASN A 244 -9.23 8.02 12.27
CA ASN A 244 -8.59 7.47 11.08
C ASN A 244 -7.75 6.24 11.39
N ALA A 245 -6.98 6.26 12.49
CA ALA A 245 -6.19 5.11 12.93
C ALA A 245 -7.11 3.91 13.24
N ARG A 246 -8.14 4.10 14.06
CA ARG A 246 -9.09 3.04 14.45
C ARG A 246 -9.78 2.40 13.24
N ALA A 247 -10.29 3.22 12.33
CA ALA A 247 -11.01 2.74 11.15
C ALA A 247 -10.13 1.87 10.22
N ARG A 248 -8.81 2.07 10.28
CA ARG A 248 -7.89 1.53 9.26
C ARG A 248 -6.90 0.52 9.79
N PHE A 249 -6.71 0.48 11.11
CA PHE A 249 -5.74 -0.37 11.77
C PHE A 249 -5.89 -1.84 11.38
N ALA A 250 -7.08 -2.44 11.57
CA ALA A 250 -7.26 -3.87 11.33
C ALA A 250 -7.13 -4.28 9.83
N PRO A 251 -7.80 -3.59 8.88
CA PRO A 251 -7.62 -3.88 7.45
C PRO A 251 -6.18 -3.72 6.98
N LEU A 252 -5.45 -2.77 7.56
CA LEU A 252 -4.06 -2.48 7.24
C LEU A 252 -3.12 -3.52 7.84
N MET A 253 -3.35 -3.91 9.10
CA MET A 253 -2.55 -4.94 9.78
C MET A 253 -2.59 -6.26 9.04
N ARG A 254 -3.77 -6.70 8.57
CA ARG A 254 -3.91 -7.95 7.80
C ARG A 254 -3.02 -7.95 6.55
N ARG A 255 -3.02 -6.85 5.81
CA ARG A 255 -2.21 -6.70 4.59
C ARG A 255 -0.73 -6.55 4.91
N ASN A 256 -0.42 -5.83 5.97
CA ASN A 256 0.93 -5.66 6.46
C ASN A 256 1.54 -7.03 6.83
N LEU A 257 0.82 -7.87 7.56
CA LEU A 257 1.28 -9.23 7.89
C LEU A 257 1.51 -10.08 6.64
N ALA A 258 0.59 -10.06 5.68
CA ALA A 258 0.72 -10.86 4.45
C ALA A 258 1.98 -10.52 3.64
N PHE A 259 2.34 -9.23 3.55
CA PHE A 259 3.53 -8.80 2.82
C PHE A 259 4.81 -8.88 3.67
N TRP A 260 4.76 -8.39 4.91
CA TRP A 260 5.97 -8.21 5.71
C TRP A 260 6.43 -9.47 6.44
N LEU A 261 5.57 -10.45 6.71
CA LEU A 261 6.04 -11.72 7.31
C LEU A 261 7.10 -12.42 6.44
N PRO A 262 6.88 -12.69 5.14
CA PRO A 262 7.90 -13.33 4.32
C PRO A 262 9.12 -12.43 4.09
N VAL A 263 8.90 -11.12 3.88
CA VAL A 263 9.96 -10.13 3.65
C VAL A 263 10.88 -9.99 4.87
N GLN A 264 10.31 -9.88 6.07
CA GLN A 264 11.09 -9.77 7.31
C GLN A 264 11.77 -11.08 7.68
N LEU A 265 11.13 -12.22 7.41
CA LEU A 265 11.77 -13.52 7.64
C LEU A 265 13.03 -13.65 6.77
N PHE A 266 12.92 -13.31 5.47
CA PHE A 266 14.08 -13.26 4.58
C PHE A 266 15.13 -12.26 5.09
N GLN A 267 14.72 -11.06 5.47
CA GLN A 267 15.60 -10.03 6.00
C GLN A 267 16.44 -10.54 7.18
N PHE A 268 15.80 -11.16 8.18
CA PHE A 268 16.50 -11.59 9.40
C PHE A 268 17.32 -12.87 9.23
N VAL A 269 17.12 -13.63 8.15
CA VAL A 269 17.94 -14.80 7.79
C VAL A 269 19.13 -14.40 6.92
N VAL A 270 18.91 -13.55 5.92
CA VAL A 270 19.86 -13.34 4.82
C VAL A 270 20.57 -11.99 4.88
N VAL A 271 19.89 -10.94 5.35
CA VAL A 271 20.40 -9.56 5.23
C VAL A 271 21.26 -9.20 6.46
N PRO A 272 22.52 -8.77 6.26
CA PRO A 272 23.39 -8.27 7.33
C PRO A 272 22.73 -7.12 8.09
N VAL A 273 22.91 -7.07 9.41
CA VAL A 273 22.18 -6.15 10.31
C VAL A 273 22.31 -4.68 9.91
N GLU A 274 23.47 -4.29 9.39
CA GLU A 274 23.75 -2.93 8.95
C GLU A 274 22.87 -2.55 7.75
N MET A 275 22.65 -3.50 6.84
CA MET A 275 21.91 -3.31 5.59
C MET A 275 20.39 -3.48 5.74
N GLN A 276 19.91 -3.93 6.90
CA GLN A 276 18.48 -4.22 7.10
C GLN A 276 17.60 -2.98 6.92
N VAL A 277 18.07 -1.79 7.31
CA VAL A 277 17.29 -0.55 7.09
C VAL A 277 17.17 -0.24 5.60
N LEU A 278 18.26 -0.35 4.83
CA LEU A 278 18.23 -0.17 3.38
C LEU A 278 17.27 -1.17 2.74
N TYR A 279 17.35 -2.45 3.14
CA TYR A 279 16.45 -3.50 2.66
C TYR A 279 14.98 -3.15 2.92
N VAL A 280 14.62 -2.73 4.14
CA VAL A 280 13.24 -2.31 4.46
C VAL A 280 12.80 -1.13 3.61
N CYS A 281 13.68 -0.16 3.37
CA CYS A 281 13.32 1.01 2.54
C CYS A 281 13.01 0.59 1.10
N VAL A 282 13.83 -0.29 0.51
CA VAL A 282 13.60 -0.83 -0.84
C VAL A 282 12.34 -1.69 -0.90
N ALA A 283 12.14 -2.60 0.07
CA ALA A 283 10.91 -3.37 0.19
C ALA A 283 9.68 -2.47 0.40
N GLY A 284 9.85 -1.33 1.07
CA GLY A 284 8.83 -0.30 1.23
C GLY A 284 8.37 0.32 -0.09
N LEU A 285 9.28 0.50 -1.05
CA LEU A 285 8.92 0.94 -2.40
C LEU A 285 8.04 -0.09 -3.11
N ALA A 286 8.40 -1.38 -2.99
CA ALA A 286 7.59 -2.48 -3.53
C ALA A 286 6.22 -2.57 -2.85
N TRP A 287 6.17 -2.41 -1.53
CA TRP A 287 4.94 -2.33 -0.76
C TRP A 287 4.01 -1.21 -1.25
N ASN A 288 4.56 -0.02 -1.53
CA ASN A 288 3.79 1.09 -2.08
C ASN A 288 3.22 0.75 -3.47
N ALA A 289 3.99 0.08 -4.33
CA ALA A 289 3.52 -0.38 -5.63
C ALA A 289 2.39 -1.43 -5.51
N VAL A 290 2.53 -2.40 -4.61
CA VAL A 290 1.51 -3.42 -4.32
C VAL A 290 0.22 -2.77 -3.84
N LEU A 291 0.31 -1.79 -2.93
CA LEU A 291 -0.85 -1.06 -2.45
C LEU A 291 -1.55 -0.26 -3.56
N SER A 292 -0.80 0.34 -4.48
CA SER A 292 -1.35 1.06 -5.63
C SER A 292 -2.06 0.13 -6.62
N ALA A 293 -1.47 -1.04 -6.93
CA ALA A 293 -2.06 -2.01 -7.86
C ALA A 293 -3.41 -2.57 -7.36
N HIS A 294 -3.51 -2.87 -6.06
CA HIS A 294 -4.74 -3.41 -5.48
C HIS A 294 -5.84 -2.35 -5.33
N ALA A 295 -5.49 -1.07 -5.25
CA ALA A 295 -6.48 0.01 -5.26
C ALA A 295 -7.21 0.11 -6.62
N LEU A 296 -6.49 -0.17 -7.72
CA LEU A 296 -7.02 -0.13 -9.09
C LEU A 296 -7.96 -1.31 -9.37
N SER A 297 -7.62 -2.52 -8.94
CA SER A 297 -8.47 -3.71 -9.15
C SER A 297 -9.81 -3.61 -8.41
N ALA A 298 -9.83 -2.99 -7.23
CA ALA A 298 -11.05 -2.73 -6.47
C ALA A 298 -11.98 -1.68 -7.13
N GLN A 299 -11.45 -0.79 -8.00
CA GLN A 299 -12.28 0.12 -8.80
C GLN A 299 -12.89 -0.56 -10.03
N LYS A 300 -12.18 -1.52 -10.64
CA LYS A 300 -12.65 -2.22 -11.85
C LYS A 300 -13.83 -3.16 -11.59
N GLN A 301 -14.05 -3.56 -10.33
CA GLN A 301 -15.14 -4.45 -9.92
C GLN A 301 -16.41 -3.71 -9.47
N ARG A 302 -16.50 -2.39 -9.68
CA ARG A 302 -17.70 -1.57 -9.44
C ARG A 302 -18.21 -1.01 -10.75
#